data_AF-A0A096EZT6-F1
#
_entry.id   AF-A0A096EZT6-F1
#
_cell.length_a   1.000
_cell.length_b   1.000
_cell.length_c   1.000
_cell.angle_alpha   90.00
_cell.angle_beta   90.00
_cell.angle_gamma   90.00
#
_symmetry.space_group_name_H-M   'P 1'
#
loop_
_entity.id
_entity.type
_entity.pdbx_description
1 polymer ?
#
loop_
_entity_poly.entity_id
_entity_poly.type
_entity_poly.pdbx_seq_one_letter_code
_entity_poly.pdbx_strand_id
1 'polypeptide(L)'
;MSRNFVSTAAVALAVAALMAACDKTKAPSPTTAAAPVDAAAPASEPAKPAPLPEAKAQEPAATAQVEDAATNSMQEVRAPHVVKEGDKSLDSLKPLQGKYRWDGVDYVKDGVLAERLKTLMGHQYDTLLKNLQTLGPLEPSADLLYVMGNRQHQGGEEMAAVVIDPVRNGLRVWLLSEGRQTVFTDVDGADIPWPSAVQSMLRNIVTTH
;
A
#
# COMPACT_ATOMS: atom_id res chain seq x y z
N MET A 1 -4.93 40.49 -43.04
CA MET A 1 -4.36 39.84 -44.25
C MET A 1 -3.58 38.64 -43.77
N SER A 2 -4.18 37.44 -43.86
CA SER A 2 -3.89 36.42 -44.89
C SER A 2 -2.53 35.75 -44.69
N ARG A 3 -2.35 34.43 -44.73
CA ARG A 3 -3.17 33.21 -44.69
C ARG A 3 -2.13 32.07 -44.80
N ASN A 4 -2.30 31.00 -44.03
CA ASN A 4 -2.03 29.59 -44.37
C ASN A 4 -0.57 29.14 -44.61
N PHE A 5 -0.17 28.01 -44.01
CA PHE A 5 -0.15 26.72 -44.72
C PHE A 5 0.05 25.55 -43.73
N VAL A 6 -0.95 24.68 -43.71
CA VAL A 6 -0.93 23.31 -43.20
C VAL A 6 -0.14 22.45 -44.18
N SER A 7 0.72 21.54 -43.70
CA SER A 7 1.22 20.45 -44.53
C SER A 7 1.18 19.14 -43.76
N THR A 8 0.33 18.25 -44.26
CA THR A 8 0.02 16.90 -43.79
C THR A 8 1.00 15.85 -44.35
N ALA A 9 1.32 14.89 -43.49
CA ALA A 9 1.45 13.44 -43.72
C ALA A 9 2.51 12.88 -44.70
N ALA A 10 3.36 11.97 -44.18
CA ALA A 10 3.26 10.53 -44.42
C ALA A 10 4.47 9.80 -43.79
N VAL A 11 4.23 8.91 -42.81
CA VAL A 11 5.23 7.95 -42.33
C VAL A 11 4.77 6.57 -42.77
N ALA A 12 5.56 5.93 -43.62
CA ALA A 12 5.31 4.60 -44.15
C ALA A 12 5.62 3.53 -43.11
N LEU A 13 4.72 2.54 -43.04
CA LEU A 13 4.73 1.38 -42.15
C LEU A 13 5.85 0.40 -42.54
N ALA A 14 6.64 -0.02 -41.55
CA ALA A 14 7.67 -1.06 -41.69
C ALA A 14 7.13 -2.48 -41.40
N VAL A 15 7.92 -3.46 -41.83
CA VAL A 15 7.60 -4.85 -42.19
C VAL A 15 7.92 -5.87 -41.09
N ALA A 16 7.25 -7.03 -41.15
CA ALA A 16 7.57 -8.36 -40.54
C ALA A 16 7.32 -8.52 -39.02
N ALA A 17 6.97 -9.69 -38.47
CA ALA A 17 7.25 -11.07 -38.88
C ALA A 17 6.26 -12.09 -38.27
N LEU A 18 6.26 -13.28 -38.88
CA LEU A 18 5.66 -14.56 -38.46
C LEU A 18 5.77 -14.87 -36.96
N MET A 19 4.72 -15.48 -36.39
CA MET A 19 4.87 -16.45 -35.30
C MET A 19 4.32 -17.81 -35.75
N ALA A 20 5.25 -18.75 -35.85
CA ALA A 20 5.04 -20.15 -36.09
C ALA A 20 4.40 -20.81 -34.86
N ALA A 21 3.37 -21.63 -35.09
CA ALA A 21 2.88 -22.58 -34.12
C ALA A 21 3.81 -23.81 -34.09
N CYS A 22 4.40 -24.08 -32.94
CA CYS A 22 4.95 -25.38 -32.55
C CYS A 22 4.69 -25.55 -31.05
N ASP A 23 4.65 -26.73 -30.48
CA ASP A 23 4.05 -28.00 -30.86
C ASP A 23 3.88 -28.74 -29.51
N LYS A 24 3.04 -29.76 -29.50
CA LYS A 24 2.61 -30.50 -28.35
C LYS A 24 3.57 -31.65 -28.08
N THR A 25 4.24 -31.64 -26.93
CA THR A 25 4.88 -32.83 -26.33
C THR A 25 5.15 -32.46 -24.86
N LYS A 26 4.98 -33.27 -23.81
CA LYS A 26 4.97 -34.71 -23.62
C LYS A 26 4.57 -34.94 -22.14
N ALA A 27 3.60 -35.81 -21.84
CA ALA A 27 3.41 -36.41 -20.51
C ALA A 27 4.34 -37.64 -20.37
N PRO A 28 4.34 -38.47 -19.30
CA PRO A 28 3.80 -38.37 -17.94
C PRO A 28 4.84 -38.80 -16.87
N SER A 29 4.48 -38.84 -15.58
CA SER A 29 4.99 -39.89 -14.68
C SER A 29 4.03 -40.17 -13.51
N PRO A 30 4.03 -41.42 -13.01
CA PRO A 30 2.90 -42.04 -12.31
C PRO A 30 3.16 -42.18 -10.80
N THR A 31 2.12 -42.45 -10.01
CA THR A 31 2.10 -43.63 -9.14
C THR A 31 0.70 -43.88 -8.58
N THR A 32 0.39 -45.16 -8.44
CA THR A 32 -0.89 -45.76 -8.08
C THR A 32 -0.69 -46.48 -6.74
N ALA A 33 -1.69 -46.40 -5.83
CA ALA A 33 -2.16 -47.45 -4.90
C ALA A 33 -2.89 -46.77 -3.73
N ALA A 34 -4.22 -46.81 -3.62
CA ALA A 34 -5.11 -47.93 -3.23
C ALA A 34 -5.11 -48.24 -1.71
N ALA A 35 -6.27 -47.99 -1.09
CA ALA A 35 -6.70 -48.31 0.29
C ALA A 35 -7.06 -49.82 0.44
N PRO A 36 -7.82 -50.31 1.45
CA PRO A 36 -8.16 -49.88 2.83
C PRO A 36 -7.94 -51.01 3.89
N VAL A 37 -8.20 -50.77 5.19
CA VAL A 37 -8.50 -51.84 6.17
C VAL A 37 -9.58 -51.39 7.15
N ASP A 38 -10.50 -52.31 7.47
CA ASP A 38 -11.72 -52.17 8.27
C ASP A 38 -11.59 -52.88 9.64
N ALA A 39 -12.46 -52.50 10.58
CA ALA A 39 -12.92 -53.15 11.82
C ALA A 39 -11.94 -53.46 12.98
N ALA A 40 -12.17 -52.82 14.14
CA ALA A 40 -12.94 -53.39 15.27
C ALA A 40 -12.68 -52.65 16.60
N ALA A 41 -13.76 -52.30 17.31
CA ALA A 41 -13.76 -51.89 18.72
C ALA A 41 -13.66 -53.13 19.65
N PRO A 42 -13.37 -52.96 20.97
CA PRO A 42 -14.47 -52.74 21.91
C PRO A 42 -14.19 -51.74 23.05
N ALA A 43 -15.27 -51.45 23.78
CA ALA A 43 -15.49 -50.44 24.80
C ALA A 43 -14.75 -50.62 26.14
N SER A 44 -14.59 -49.52 26.89
CA SER A 44 -14.76 -49.45 28.37
C SER A 44 -14.74 -47.99 28.86
N GLU A 45 -15.88 -47.50 29.33
CA GLU A 45 -16.03 -46.49 30.41
C GLU A 45 -16.80 -47.22 31.54
N PRO A 46 -16.68 -46.89 32.84
CA PRO A 46 -16.93 -45.54 33.37
C PRO A 46 -16.06 -45.10 34.57
N ALA A 47 -15.99 -43.79 34.86
CA ALA A 47 -16.18 -43.23 36.22
C ALA A 47 -15.84 -41.74 36.29
N LYS A 48 -16.85 -40.93 36.66
CA LYS A 48 -16.71 -39.60 37.29
C LYS A 48 -16.96 -39.80 38.80
N PRO A 49 -16.31 -39.06 39.72
CA PRO A 49 -16.86 -37.76 40.16
C PRO A 49 -15.78 -36.65 40.36
N ALA A 50 -16.21 -35.39 40.25
CA ALA A 50 -15.43 -34.19 40.59
C ALA A 50 -15.34 -33.98 42.14
N PRO A 51 -14.46 -33.12 42.68
CA PRO A 51 -14.64 -31.66 42.61
C PRO A 51 -13.35 -30.82 42.38
N LEU A 52 -13.57 -29.55 42.04
CA LEU A 52 -12.61 -28.47 41.78
C LEU A 52 -11.65 -28.19 42.97
N PRO A 53 -10.53 -27.52 42.69
CA PRO A 53 -10.14 -26.36 43.49
C PRO A 53 -10.03 -25.08 42.65
N GLU A 54 -10.52 -24.01 43.28
CA GLU A 54 -10.51 -22.62 42.85
C GLU A 54 -9.10 -22.03 42.63
N ALA A 55 -9.05 -21.16 41.62
CA ALA A 55 -8.34 -19.89 41.55
C ALA A 55 -6.89 -19.81 42.06
N LYS A 56 -5.96 -19.66 41.11
CA LYS A 56 -5.11 -18.47 41.09
C LYS A 56 -5.21 -17.81 39.72
N ALA A 57 -5.96 -16.71 39.69
CA ALA A 57 -5.87 -15.71 38.66
C ALA A 57 -4.40 -15.27 38.56
N GLN A 58 -3.81 -15.46 37.39
CA GLN A 58 -2.54 -14.82 37.04
C GLN A 58 -2.84 -13.93 35.84
N GLU A 59 -2.66 -12.64 36.10
CA GLU A 59 -2.97 -11.43 35.34
C GLU A 59 -3.01 -11.53 33.80
N PRO A 60 -4.04 -10.94 33.15
CA PRO A 60 -4.04 -10.70 31.71
C PRO A 60 -3.26 -9.44 31.29
N ALA A 61 -2.43 -8.86 32.16
CA ALA A 61 -1.87 -7.52 31.96
C ALA A 61 -0.59 -7.45 31.11
N ALA A 62 0.08 -8.59 30.85
CA ALA A 62 1.38 -8.58 30.16
C ALA A 62 1.29 -8.70 28.63
N THR A 63 0.18 -9.20 28.07
CA THR A 63 0.05 -9.37 26.61
C THR A 63 -0.43 -8.09 25.91
N ALA A 64 -1.17 -7.23 26.60
CA ALA A 64 -1.67 -5.97 26.02
C ALA A 64 -0.58 -4.90 25.84
N GLN A 65 0.52 -4.97 26.59
CA GLN A 65 1.59 -3.97 26.52
C GLN A 65 2.61 -4.25 25.41
N VAL A 66 2.65 -5.46 24.87
CA VAL A 66 3.54 -5.80 23.75
C VAL A 66 2.95 -5.39 22.40
N GLU A 67 1.62 -5.36 22.28
CA GLU A 67 0.93 -4.83 21.10
C GLU A 67 0.97 -3.29 21.03
N ASP A 68 1.00 -2.60 22.17
CA ASP A 68 1.04 -1.12 22.24
C ASP A 68 2.47 -0.55 22.05
N ALA A 69 3.50 -1.33 22.34
CA ALA A 69 4.90 -0.93 22.12
C ALA A 69 5.33 -1.09 20.65
N ALA A 70 4.77 -2.08 19.93
CA ALA A 70 5.07 -2.30 18.51
C ALA A 70 4.42 -1.23 17.59
N THR A 71 3.36 -0.57 18.06
CA THR A 71 2.73 0.57 17.39
C THR A 71 3.41 1.92 17.68
N ASN A 72 4.27 2.02 18.69
CA ASN A 72 4.86 3.28 19.16
C ASN A 72 6.26 3.62 18.57
N SER A 73 6.69 2.92 17.51
CA SER A 73 7.98 3.21 16.86
C SER A 73 7.90 4.25 15.73
N MET A 74 6.70 4.77 15.44
CA MET A 74 6.47 5.72 14.35
C MET A 74 6.70 7.16 14.82
N GLN A 75 7.68 7.84 14.23
CA GLN A 75 7.84 9.28 14.44
C GLN A 75 6.77 10.04 13.66
N GLU A 76 6.01 10.94 14.28
CA GLU A 76 5.06 11.81 13.57
C GLU A 76 5.61 13.24 13.41
N VAL A 77 5.45 13.80 12.22
CA VAL A 77 5.75 15.18 11.86
C VAL A 77 4.48 15.83 11.34
N ARG A 78 3.98 16.84 12.06
CA ARG A 78 2.79 17.59 11.67
C ARG A 78 3.15 18.99 11.24
N ALA A 79 2.75 19.37 10.04
CA ALA A 79 2.95 20.70 9.48
C ALA A 79 1.66 21.16 8.79
N PRO A 80 0.70 21.74 9.55
CA PRO A 80 -0.61 22.09 9.03
C PRO A 80 -0.52 23.00 7.80
N HIS A 81 -1.26 22.67 6.74
CA HIS A 81 -1.31 23.51 5.56
C HIS A 81 -2.31 24.65 5.73
N VAL A 82 -1.83 25.88 5.54
CA VAL A 82 -2.66 27.09 5.50
C VAL A 82 -3.06 27.35 4.05
N VAL A 83 -4.34 27.14 3.74
CA VAL A 83 -4.91 27.41 2.41
C VAL A 83 -4.90 28.91 2.15
N LYS A 84 -4.29 29.35 1.05
CA LYS A 84 -4.35 30.73 0.56
C LYS A 84 -5.42 30.85 -0.51
N GLU A 85 -5.96 32.05 -0.67
CA GLU A 85 -6.95 32.34 -1.70
C GLU A 85 -6.35 32.08 -3.09
N GLY A 86 -7.02 31.22 -3.87
CA GLY A 86 -6.57 30.80 -5.20
C GLY A 86 -5.67 29.55 -5.25
N ASP A 87 -5.34 28.93 -4.10
CA ASP A 87 -4.59 27.68 -4.08
C ASP A 87 -5.38 26.54 -4.73
N LYS A 88 -4.68 25.72 -5.52
CA LYS A 88 -5.26 24.49 -6.08
C LYS A 88 -5.55 23.51 -4.94
N SER A 89 -6.73 22.89 -4.98
CA SER A 89 -7.15 21.88 -4.01
C SER A 89 -6.72 20.48 -4.45
N LEU A 90 -6.46 19.60 -3.49
CA LEU A 90 -6.21 18.17 -3.70
C LEU A 90 -7.40 17.44 -4.33
N ASP A 91 -8.60 18.04 -4.31
CA ASP A 91 -9.77 17.55 -5.04
C ASP A 91 -9.52 17.38 -6.55
N SER A 92 -8.60 18.15 -7.13
CA SER A 92 -8.22 18.01 -8.54
C SER A 92 -7.59 16.66 -8.90
N LEU A 93 -7.25 15.83 -7.90
CA LEU A 93 -6.72 14.47 -8.10
C LEU A 93 -7.82 13.44 -8.37
N LYS A 94 -9.09 13.74 -8.07
CA LYS A 94 -10.20 12.80 -8.29
C LYS A 94 -10.29 12.24 -9.72
N PRO A 95 -10.08 13.02 -10.80
CA PRO A 95 -10.09 12.49 -12.16
C PRO A 95 -8.92 11.54 -12.49
N LEU A 96 -7.93 11.42 -11.61
CA LEU A 96 -6.78 10.53 -11.75
C LEU A 96 -6.95 9.19 -11.01
N GLN A 97 -8.11 8.97 -10.39
CA GLN A 97 -8.44 7.67 -9.78
C GLN A 97 -8.25 6.51 -10.76
N GLY A 98 -7.63 5.44 -10.26
CA GLY A 98 -7.26 4.23 -11.01
C GLY A 98 -6.09 4.41 -11.97
N LYS A 99 -5.51 5.61 -12.09
CA LYS A 99 -4.41 5.89 -13.01
C LYS A 99 -3.05 5.73 -12.34
N TYR A 100 -2.08 5.27 -13.12
CA TYR A 100 -0.68 5.29 -12.69
C TYR A 100 -0.11 6.71 -12.81
N ARG A 101 1.00 6.96 -12.09
CA ARG A 101 1.70 8.25 -12.16
C ARG A 101 2.18 8.63 -13.55
N TRP A 102 2.37 7.68 -14.46
CA TRP A 102 2.79 7.95 -15.83
C TRP A 102 1.62 8.07 -16.83
N ASP A 103 0.37 7.92 -16.39
CA ASP A 103 -0.81 8.01 -17.25
C ASP A 103 -1.28 9.47 -17.41
N GLY A 104 -0.37 10.32 -17.89
CA GLY A 104 -0.58 11.75 -18.10
C GLY A 104 0.48 12.60 -17.42
N VAL A 105 0.13 13.20 -16.27
CA VAL A 105 1.04 14.01 -15.45
C VAL A 105 1.55 13.16 -14.28
N ASP A 106 2.85 13.25 -13.99
CA ASP A 106 3.46 12.61 -12.82
C ASP A 106 3.00 13.31 -11.55
N TYR A 107 1.82 12.92 -11.05
CA TYR A 107 1.12 13.61 -9.96
C TYR A 107 1.90 13.66 -8.64
N VAL A 108 2.95 12.85 -8.46
CA VAL A 108 3.82 12.95 -7.27
C VAL A 108 5.06 13.82 -7.51
N LYS A 109 5.37 14.19 -8.75
CA LYS A 109 6.49 15.11 -9.10
C LYS A 109 6.04 16.50 -9.51
N ASP A 110 4.87 16.57 -10.13
CA ASP A 110 4.26 17.75 -10.71
C ASP A 110 2.83 17.97 -10.16
N GLY A 111 2.36 19.21 -10.25
CA GLY A 111 1.01 19.60 -9.82
C GLY A 111 0.84 19.75 -8.30
N VAL A 112 -0.41 19.86 -7.88
CA VAL A 112 -0.79 20.25 -6.50
C VAL A 112 -0.27 19.28 -5.45
N LEU A 113 -0.31 17.97 -5.72
CA LEU A 113 0.16 16.98 -4.76
C LEU A 113 1.67 17.07 -4.57
N ALA A 114 2.45 17.21 -5.65
CA ALA A 114 3.88 17.36 -5.55
C ALA A 114 4.31 18.63 -4.79
N GLU A 115 3.66 19.76 -5.04
CA GLU A 115 3.89 21.01 -4.31
C GLU A 115 3.61 20.85 -2.81
N ARG A 116 2.50 20.18 -2.48
CA ARG A 116 2.12 19.89 -1.08
C ARG A 116 3.08 18.93 -0.40
N LEU A 117 3.49 17.85 -1.07
CA LEU A 117 4.47 16.89 -0.55
C LEU A 117 5.84 17.54 -0.32
N LYS A 118 6.32 18.39 -1.25
CA LYS A 118 7.56 19.15 -1.08
C LYS A 118 7.51 20.05 0.15
N THR A 119 6.39 20.76 0.33
CA THR A 119 6.19 21.66 1.47
C THR A 119 6.14 20.89 2.79
N LEU A 120 5.40 19.78 2.84
CA LEU A 120 5.21 18.97 4.04
C LEU A 120 6.50 18.24 4.46
N MET A 121 7.23 17.66 3.50
CA MET A 121 8.33 16.75 3.80
C MET A 121 9.71 17.40 3.73
N GLY A 122 9.84 18.56 3.06
CA GLY A 122 11.12 19.23 2.86
C GLY A 122 12.17 18.29 2.24
N HIS A 123 13.29 18.12 2.93
CA HIS A 123 14.39 17.26 2.48
C HIS A 123 14.01 15.78 2.29
N GLN A 124 12.96 15.29 2.97
CA GLN A 124 12.51 13.90 2.87
C GLN A 124 11.71 13.63 1.59
N TYR A 125 11.36 14.66 0.82
CA TYR A 125 10.62 14.51 -0.43
C TYR A 125 11.38 13.68 -1.48
N ASP A 126 12.70 13.84 -1.59
CA ASP A 126 13.49 13.04 -2.54
C ASP A 126 13.53 11.56 -2.12
N THR A 127 13.57 11.28 -0.82
CA THR A 127 13.46 9.92 -0.28
C THR A 127 12.09 9.32 -0.56
N LEU A 128 11.02 10.11 -0.41
CA LEU A 128 9.67 9.69 -0.82
C LEU A 128 9.66 9.27 -2.29
N LEU A 129 10.19 10.09 -3.20
CA LEU A 129 10.19 9.78 -4.63
C LEU A 129 10.98 8.50 -4.95
N LYS A 130 12.10 8.25 -4.26
CA LYS A 130 12.86 7.00 -4.38
C LYS A 130 12.03 5.81 -3.88
N ASN A 131 11.31 5.98 -2.78
CA ASN A 131 10.50 4.93 -2.16
C ASN A 131 9.14 4.73 -2.86
N LEU A 132 8.86 5.52 -3.89
CA LEU A 132 7.72 5.38 -4.80
C LEU A 132 8.17 5.10 -6.25
N GLN A 133 9.35 4.49 -6.44
CA GLN A 133 9.82 4.08 -7.77
C GLN A 133 8.89 3.03 -8.39
N THR A 134 8.44 2.06 -7.58
CA THR A 134 7.46 1.05 -7.95
C THR A 134 6.13 1.42 -7.30
N LEU A 135 5.45 2.40 -7.91
CA LEU A 135 4.19 2.95 -7.42
C LEU A 135 2.99 2.25 -8.07
N GLY A 136 2.00 1.88 -7.26
CA GLY A 136 0.69 1.45 -7.76
C GLY A 136 -0.14 2.59 -8.37
N PRO A 137 -1.34 2.30 -8.91
CA PRO A 137 -2.26 3.33 -9.33
C PRO A 137 -2.77 4.16 -8.13
N LEU A 138 -3.34 5.34 -8.42
CA LEU A 138 -4.05 6.16 -7.43
C LEU A 138 -5.39 5.51 -7.09
N GLU A 139 -5.45 4.77 -6.00
CA GLU A 139 -6.60 3.98 -5.61
C GLU A 139 -7.61 4.79 -4.77
N PRO A 140 -8.92 4.64 -5.00
CA PRO A 140 -9.93 5.19 -4.11
C PRO A 140 -10.15 4.31 -2.87
N SER A 141 -10.46 4.94 -1.74
CA SER A 141 -10.93 4.25 -0.53
C SER A 141 -11.94 5.10 0.22
N ALA A 142 -13.23 4.75 0.12
CA ALA A 142 -14.33 5.60 0.59
C ALA A 142 -14.18 7.04 0.03
N ASP A 143 -14.03 8.04 0.89
CA ASP A 143 -13.84 9.44 0.50
C ASP A 143 -12.36 9.85 0.35
N LEU A 144 -11.43 8.90 0.47
CA LEU A 144 -9.98 9.11 0.36
C LEU A 144 -9.43 8.63 -0.97
N LEU A 145 -8.26 9.15 -1.32
CA LEU A 145 -7.39 8.60 -2.37
C LEU A 145 -6.09 8.15 -1.74
N TYR A 146 -5.47 7.10 -2.26
CA TYR A 146 -4.16 6.69 -1.78
C TYR A 146 -3.28 6.08 -2.87
N VAL A 147 -1.97 6.14 -2.63
CA VAL A 147 -0.97 5.37 -3.37
C VAL A 147 -0.04 4.69 -2.39
N MET A 148 0.48 3.54 -2.80
CA MET A 148 1.53 2.83 -2.07
C MET A 148 2.60 2.39 -3.06
N GLY A 149 3.83 2.35 -2.60
CA GLY A 149 4.94 1.88 -3.41
C GLY A 149 6.17 1.56 -2.58
N ASN A 150 7.19 1.09 -3.29
CA ASN A 150 8.50 0.81 -2.74
C ASN A 150 9.60 1.30 -3.66
N ARG A 151 10.81 1.43 -3.10
CA ARG A 151 12.02 1.56 -3.91
C ARG A 151 12.23 0.27 -4.67
N GLN A 152 12.69 0.38 -5.92
CA GLN A 152 12.82 -0.76 -6.81
C GLN A 152 13.69 -1.86 -6.15
N HIS A 153 13.18 -3.09 -6.12
CA HIS A 153 13.77 -4.26 -5.45
C HIS A 153 13.94 -4.19 -3.92
N GLN A 154 13.39 -3.18 -3.23
CA GLN A 154 13.53 -3.00 -1.76
C GLN A 154 12.15 -2.94 -1.06
N GLY A 155 11.23 -3.79 -1.49
CA GLY A 155 9.94 -3.98 -0.79
C GLY A 155 10.17 -4.55 0.61
N GLY A 156 9.51 -3.97 1.61
CA GLY A 156 9.70 -4.30 3.03
C GLY A 156 10.75 -3.45 3.75
N GLU A 157 11.64 -2.78 3.02
CA GLU A 157 12.74 -2.00 3.61
C GLU A 157 12.63 -0.51 3.29
N GLU A 158 12.24 -0.18 2.06
CA GLU A 158 12.16 1.19 1.56
C GLU A 158 10.82 1.39 0.87
N MET A 159 9.85 1.85 1.66
CA MET A 159 8.45 1.90 1.25
C MET A 159 7.82 3.23 1.61
N ALA A 160 6.73 3.55 0.93
CA ALA A 160 5.92 4.70 1.30
C ALA A 160 4.45 4.51 0.91
N ALA A 161 3.59 5.20 1.64
CA ALA A 161 2.18 5.39 1.30
C ALA A 161 1.84 6.87 1.41
N VAL A 162 1.03 7.36 0.48
CA VAL A 162 0.46 8.71 0.52
C VAL A 162 -1.05 8.55 0.52
N VAL A 163 -1.71 9.07 1.55
CA VAL A 163 -3.15 9.14 1.67
C VAL A 163 -3.57 10.60 1.55
N ILE A 164 -4.58 10.83 0.73
CA ILE A 164 -5.13 12.13 0.40
C ILE A 164 -6.58 12.13 0.87
N ASP A 165 -6.94 13.17 1.62
CA ASP A 165 -8.31 13.51 1.94
C ASP A 165 -8.71 14.74 1.08
N PRO A 166 -9.42 14.53 -0.04
CA PRO A 166 -9.87 15.63 -0.90
C PRO A 166 -10.84 16.58 -0.21
N VAL A 167 -11.63 16.09 0.75
CA VAL A 167 -12.69 16.86 1.43
C VAL A 167 -12.06 17.83 2.43
N ARG A 168 -11.12 17.34 3.24
CA ARG A 168 -10.35 18.16 4.18
C ARG A 168 -9.18 18.88 3.52
N ASN A 169 -8.96 18.65 2.23
CA ASN A 169 -7.81 19.14 1.48
C ASN A 169 -6.48 18.86 2.21
N GLY A 170 -6.33 17.62 2.69
CA GLY A 170 -5.24 17.19 3.56
C GLY A 170 -4.52 15.93 3.09
N LEU A 171 -3.34 15.71 3.64
CA LEU A 171 -2.45 14.61 3.34
C LEU A 171 -1.97 13.93 4.61
N ARG A 172 -1.80 12.60 4.51
CA ARG A 172 -1.06 11.79 5.46
C ARG A 172 -0.11 10.89 4.69
N VAL A 173 1.17 10.97 5.00
CA VAL A 173 2.24 10.22 4.34
C VAL A 173 2.87 9.31 5.37
N TRP A 174 3.07 8.05 5.03
CA TRP A 174 3.94 7.16 5.77
C TRP A 174 5.18 6.87 4.93
N LEU A 175 6.35 6.96 5.55
CA LEU A 175 7.65 6.71 4.94
C LEU A 175 8.42 5.72 5.82
N LEU A 176 8.81 4.59 5.24
CA LEU A 176 9.80 3.67 5.78
C LEU A 176 11.09 3.86 5.00
N SER A 177 12.16 4.26 5.70
CA SER A 177 13.48 4.38 5.12
C SER A 177 14.56 4.13 6.16
N GLU A 178 15.59 3.37 5.80
CA GLU A 178 16.72 3.04 6.69
C GLU A 178 16.26 2.43 8.04
N GLY A 179 15.22 1.59 7.99
CA GLY A 179 14.61 0.96 9.17
C GLY A 179 13.79 1.90 10.06
N ARG A 180 13.61 3.17 9.65
CA ARG A 180 12.83 4.16 10.40
C ARG A 180 11.48 4.41 9.76
N GLN A 181 10.43 4.37 10.57
CA GLN A 181 9.07 4.73 10.16
C GLN A 181 8.75 6.17 10.58
N THR A 182 8.39 7.00 9.62
CA THR A 182 7.98 8.39 9.85
C THR A 182 6.64 8.67 9.18
N VAL A 183 5.73 9.29 9.92
CA VAL A 183 4.43 9.76 9.42
C VAL A 183 4.49 11.27 9.29
N PHE A 184 4.09 11.80 8.14
CA PHE A 184 3.94 13.23 7.91
C PHE A 184 2.47 13.55 7.69
N THR A 185 1.98 14.65 8.25
CA THR A 185 0.62 15.11 7.95
C THR A 185 0.51 16.62 7.94
N ASP A 186 -0.33 17.13 7.04
CA ASP A 186 -0.62 18.56 6.90
C ASP A 186 -2.04 18.94 7.33
N VAL A 187 -2.78 18.02 7.96
CA VAL A 187 -4.04 18.37 8.61
C VAL A 187 -3.81 18.85 10.03
N ASP A 188 -4.64 19.82 10.44
CA ASP A 188 -4.81 20.13 11.85
C ASP A 188 -5.93 19.26 12.45
N GLY A 189 -5.82 18.97 13.75
CA GLY A 189 -6.79 18.13 14.47
C GLY A 189 -6.74 16.64 14.11
N ALA A 190 -7.91 16.00 14.01
CA ALA A 190 -8.03 14.55 13.90
C ALA A 190 -7.28 13.99 12.67
N ASP A 191 -6.64 12.85 12.84
CA ASP A 191 -5.89 12.18 11.78
C ASP A 191 -6.76 11.79 10.60
N ILE A 192 -6.17 11.84 9.40
CA ILE A 192 -6.72 11.13 8.24
C ILE A 192 -6.54 9.62 8.50
N PRO A 193 -7.61 8.82 8.47
CA PRO A 193 -7.51 7.39 8.75
C PRO A 193 -6.74 6.68 7.63
N TRP A 194 -5.97 5.67 7.99
CA TRP A 194 -5.31 4.80 7.01
C TRP A 194 -6.34 3.91 6.30
N PRO A 195 -6.37 3.85 4.96
CA PRO A 195 -7.11 2.84 4.22
C PRO A 195 -6.69 1.42 4.63
N SER A 196 -7.59 0.44 4.52
CA SER A 196 -7.34 -0.96 4.95
C SER A 196 -6.13 -1.60 4.27
N ALA A 197 -5.88 -1.25 3.01
CA ALA A 197 -4.69 -1.69 2.27
C ALA A 197 -3.40 -1.14 2.90
N VAL A 198 -3.39 0.15 3.26
CA VAL A 198 -2.26 0.78 3.95
C VAL A 198 -2.07 0.19 5.35
N GLN A 199 -3.15 0.00 6.11
CA GLN A 199 -3.08 -0.65 7.43
C GLN A 199 -2.46 -2.05 7.36
N SER A 200 -2.81 -2.82 6.33
CA SER A 200 -2.26 -4.16 6.13
C SER A 200 -0.77 -4.12 5.79
N MET A 201 -0.35 -3.16 4.95
CA MET A 201 1.07 -2.91 4.67
C MET A 201 1.84 -2.57 5.95
N LEU A 202 1.33 -1.65 6.78
CA LEU A 202 1.96 -1.23 8.03
C LEU A 202 2.16 -2.40 9.00
N ARG A 203 1.15 -3.27 9.16
CA ARG A 203 1.25 -4.47 10.02
C ARG A 203 2.33 -5.45 9.55
N ASN A 204 2.48 -5.62 8.24
CA ASN A 204 3.48 -6.53 7.68
C ASN A 204 4.92 -6.07 7.97
N ILE A 205 5.17 -4.75 8.01
CA ILE A 205 6.48 -4.20 8.37
C ILE A 205 6.83 -4.52 9.82
N VAL A 206 5.88 -4.34 10.75
CA VAL A 206 6.09 -4.61 12.18
C VAL A 206 6.38 -6.09 12.45
N THR A 207 5.88 -7.01 11.61
CA THR A 207 6.05 -8.46 11.80
C THR A 207 7.40 -8.99 11.27
N THR A 208 8.15 -8.18 10.52
CA THR A 208 9.39 -8.60 9.83
C THR A 208 10.67 -8.29 10.64
N HIS A 209 10.55 -7.70 11.83
CA HIS A 209 11.64 -7.38 12.76
C HIS A 209 11.44 -8.04 14.12
#